data_AF-A0AA93L6S6-F1
#
_entry.id   AF-A0AA93L6S6-F1
#
_cell.length_a   1.000
_cell.length_b   1.000
_cell.length_c   1.000
_cell.angle_alpha   90.00
_cell.angle_beta   90.00
_cell.angle_gamma   90.00
#
_symmetry.space_group_name_H-M   'P 1'
#
loop_
_entity.id
_entity.type
_entity.pdbx_description
1 polymer ?
#
loop_
_entity_poly.entity_id
_entity_poly.type
_entity_poly.pdbx_seq_one_letter_code
_entity_poly.pdbx_strand_id
1 'polypeptide(L)'
;MNQDGVKLGGCATLLLFVVFAGWLAGWPAYKVYSQEAAGRAMLAEAQSTRQVAVLEARAKLESARLLADAEVLRAEGAARANRILQDSLGGPEGYLRYLQIQAIDAKDANVIYVPTESGLPITEASRLLGAPARAAED
;
A
#
# COMPACT_ATOMS: atom_id res chain seq x y z
N MET A 1 -34.54 48.33 -70.77
CA MET A 1 -33.85 47.52 -69.73
C MET A 1 -33.84 48.33 -68.44
N ASN A 2 -34.39 47.78 -67.36
CA ASN A 2 -34.63 48.50 -66.11
C ASN A 2 -33.30 48.71 -65.33
N GLN A 3 -32.72 49.91 -65.37
CA GLN A 3 -31.43 50.22 -64.73
C GLN A 3 -31.46 50.01 -63.21
N ASP A 4 -32.62 50.19 -62.57
CA ASP A 4 -32.74 50.11 -61.10
C ASP A 4 -32.69 48.66 -60.60
N GLY A 5 -33.24 47.72 -61.37
CA GLY A 5 -33.15 46.29 -61.07
C GLY A 5 -31.73 45.73 -61.21
N VAL A 6 -30.94 46.25 -62.16
CA VAL A 6 -29.54 45.83 -62.36
C VAL A 6 -28.64 46.36 -61.25
N LYS A 7 -28.85 47.59 -60.77
CA LYS A 7 -28.07 48.17 -59.66
C LYS A 7 -28.37 47.48 -58.32
N LEU A 8 -29.65 47.20 -58.03
CA LEU A 8 -30.04 46.53 -56.79
C LEU A 8 -29.54 45.07 -56.75
N GLY A 9 -29.60 44.37 -57.88
CA GLY A 9 -29.04 43.02 -58.02
C GLY A 9 -27.51 42.98 -57.90
N GLY A 10 -26.80 43.98 -58.44
CA GLY A 10 -25.35 44.09 -58.35
C GLY A 10 -24.81 44.38 -56.95
N CYS A 11 -25.52 45.19 -56.15
CA CYS A 11 -25.15 45.43 -54.75
C CYS A 11 -25.32 44.17 -53.87
N ALA A 12 -26.40 43.40 -54.11
CA ALA A 12 -26.66 42.19 -53.37
C ALA A 12 -25.58 41.11 -53.61
N THR A 13 -25.13 40.95 -54.85
CA THR A 13 -24.07 39.99 -55.18
C THR A 13 -22.71 40.40 -54.61
N LEU A 14 -22.38 41.69 -54.59
CA LEU A 14 -21.16 42.20 -53.95
C LEU A 14 -21.15 41.96 -52.44
N LEU A 15 -22.27 42.21 -51.75
CA LEU A 15 -22.38 41.94 -50.31
C LEU A 15 -22.21 40.45 -49.99
N LEU A 16 -22.84 39.58 -50.78
CA LEU A 16 -22.68 38.12 -50.65
C LEU A 16 -21.22 37.71 -50.85
N PHE A 17 -20.54 38.30 -51.84
CA PHE A 17 -19.14 38.00 -52.13
C PHE A 17 -18.21 38.41 -50.98
N VAL A 18 -18.46 39.56 -50.36
CA VAL A 18 -17.67 40.05 -49.21
C VAL A 18 -17.87 39.15 -47.99
N VAL A 19 -19.11 38.74 -47.70
CA VAL A 19 -19.40 37.80 -46.59
C VAL A 19 -18.74 36.44 -46.86
N PHE A 20 -18.82 35.94 -48.09
CA PHE A 20 -18.22 34.67 -48.48
C PHE A 20 -16.69 34.71 -48.41
N ALA A 21 -16.07 35.79 -48.88
CA ALA A 21 -14.62 36.00 -48.76
C ALA A 21 -14.15 36.13 -47.31
N GLY A 22 -14.92 36.84 -46.47
CA GLY A 22 -14.64 36.94 -45.03
C GLY A 22 -14.74 35.59 -44.32
N TRP A 23 -15.73 34.76 -44.69
CA TRP A 23 -15.87 33.40 -44.17
C TRP A 23 -14.68 32.53 -44.57
N LEU A 24 -14.30 32.53 -45.85
CA LEU A 24 -13.16 31.75 -46.35
C LEU A 24 -11.83 32.16 -45.73
N ALA A 25 -11.64 33.43 -45.39
CA ALA A 25 -10.45 33.91 -44.71
C ALA A 25 -10.47 33.61 -43.18
N GLY A 26 -11.63 33.73 -42.53
CA GLY A 26 -11.76 33.51 -41.09
C GLY A 26 -11.70 32.04 -40.66
N TRP A 27 -12.23 31.14 -41.47
CA TRP A 27 -12.28 29.70 -41.16
C TRP A 27 -10.90 29.02 -40.96
N PRO A 28 -9.90 29.17 -41.86
CA PRO A 28 -8.59 28.56 -41.66
C PRO A 28 -7.84 29.17 -40.47
N ALA A 29 -7.98 30.48 -40.23
CA ALA A 29 -7.37 31.16 -39.10
C ALA A 29 -7.95 30.67 -37.75
N TYR A 30 -9.27 30.52 -37.66
CA TYR A 30 -9.93 29.98 -36.48
C TYR A 30 -9.50 28.53 -36.20
N LYS A 31 -9.41 27.70 -37.25
CA LYS A 31 -8.98 26.30 -37.13
C LYS A 31 -7.57 26.19 -36.54
N VAL A 32 -6.61 27.00 -36.99
CA VAL A 32 -5.24 26.98 -36.43
C VAL A 32 -5.23 27.43 -34.98
N TYR A 33 -5.89 28.55 -34.65
CA TYR A 33 -5.98 29.02 -33.27
C TYR A 33 -6.58 27.98 -32.33
N SER A 34 -7.66 27.31 -32.75
CA SER A 34 -8.29 26.25 -31.97
C SER A 34 -7.35 25.05 -31.73
N GLN A 35 -6.53 24.69 -32.73
CA GLN A 35 -5.56 23.61 -32.62
C GLN A 35 -4.40 23.97 -31.69
N GLU A 36 -3.89 25.20 -31.77
CA GLU A 36 -2.86 25.68 -30.85
C GLU A 36 -3.36 25.80 -29.42
N ALA A 37 -4.60 26.26 -29.22
CA ALA A 37 -5.22 26.31 -27.90
C ALA A 37 -5.40 24.90 -27.32
N ALA A 38 -5.86 23.94 -28.13
CA ALA A 38 -5.98 22.54 -27.73
C ALA A 38 -4.62 21.91 -27.39
N GLY A 39 -3.59 22.17 -28.20
CA GLY A 39 -2.23 21.67 -27.95
C GLY A 39 -1.64 22.21 -26.64
N ARG A 40 -1.83 23.51 -26.37
CA ARG A 40 -1.40 24.11 -25.10
C ARG A 40 -2.16 23.54 -23.90
N ALA A 41 -3.46 23.29 -24.03
CA ALA A 41 -4.25 22.66 -22.97
C ALA A 41 -3.75 21.23 -22.67
N MET A 42 -3.50 20.42 -23.70
CA MET A 42 -2.97 19.07 -23.55
C MET A 42 -1.58 19.05 -22.89
N LEU A 43 -0.70 19.98 -23.27
CA LEU A 43 0.63 20.09 -22.65
C LEU A 43 0.55 20.50 -21.18
N ALA A 44 -0.30 21.48 -20.85
CA ALA A 44 -0.52 21.92 -19.48
C ALA A 44 -1.07 20.78 -18.62
N GLU A 45 -2.06 20.05 -19.12
CA GLU A 45 -2.63 18.88 -18.45
C GLU A 45 -1.57 17.80 -18.22
N ALA A 46 -0.81 17.43 -19.25
CA ALA A 46 0.25 16.42 -19.14
C ALA A 46 1.34 16.83 -18.13
N GLN A 47 1.69 18.12 -18.07
CA GLN A 47 2.63 18.64 -17.08
C GLN A 47 2.09 18.57 -15.67
N SER A 48 0.82 18.94 -15.46
CA SER A 48 0.15 18.84 -14.16
C SER A 48 0.04 17.38 -13.71
N THR A 49 -0.38 16.46 -14.57
CA THR A 49 -0.46 15.03 -14.25
C THR A 49 0.90 14.47 -13.85
N ARG A 50 1.98 14.84 -14.56
CA ARG A 50 3.35 14.42 -14.16
C ARG A 50 3.74 14.97 -12.80
N GLN A 51 3.44 16.24 -12.52
CA GLN A 51 3.74 16.85 -11.23
C GLN A 51 2.99 16.15 -10.09
N VAL A 52 1.70 15.86 -10.28
CA VAL A 52 0.90 15.10 -9.32
C VAL A 52 1.51 13.72 -9.08
N ALA A 53 1.85 12.98 -10.14
CA ALA A 53 2.47 11.66 -10.01
C ALA A 53 3.81 11.70 -9.26
N VAL A 54 4.63 12.73 -9.47
CA VAL A 54 5.89 12.91 -8.74
C VAL A 54 5.65 13.24 -7.27
N LEU A 55 4.68 14.11 -6.97
CA LEU A 55 4.32 14.44 -5.59
C LEU A 55 3.77 13.22 -4.85
N GLU A 56 2.89 12.45 -5.49
CA GLU A 56 2.39 11.19 -4.94
C GLU A 56 3.50 10.18 -4.70
N ALA A 57 4.44 10.02 -5.65
CA ALA A 57 5.58 9.12 -5.48
C ALA A 57 6.49 9.56 -4.32
N ARG A 58 6.73 10.87 -4.17
CA ARG A 58 7.49 11.42 -3.04
C ARG A 58 6.78 11.19 -1.71
N ALA A 59 5.48 11.44 -1.64
CA ALA A 59 4.68 11.21 -0.45
C ALA A 59 4.69 9.73 -0.03
N LYS A 60 4.57 8.80 -0.99
CA LYS A 60 4.68 7.35 -0.73
C LYS A 60 6.05 6.97 -0.20
N LEU A 61 7.12 7.51 -0.78
CA LEU A 61 8.48 7.26 -0.32
C LEU A 61 8.71 7.79 1.10
N GLU A 62 8.25 9.00 1.39
CA GLU A 62 8.33 9.59 2.73
C GLU A 62 7.54 8.78 3.76
N SER A 63 6.30 8.38 3.42
CA SER A 63 5.49 7.50 4.25
C SER A 63 6.18 6.17 4.53
N ALA A 64 6.77 5.53 3.51
CA ALA A 64 7.50 4.28 3.68
C ALA A 64 8.74 4.44 4.59
N ARG A 65 9.46 5.56 4.50
CA ARG A 65 10.58 5.87 5.40
C ARG A 65 10.12 6.01 6.84
N LEU A 66 9.08 6.80 7.09
CA LEU A 66 8.54 6.99 8.44
C LEU A 66 8.04 5.67 9.04
N LEU A 67 7.43 4.81 8.24
CA LEU A 67 7.03 3.46 8.68
C LEU A 67 8.24 2.58 9.00
N ALA A 68 9.29 2.63 8.19
CA ALA A 68 10.52 1.89 8.47
C ALA A 68 11.18 2.37 9.78
N ASP A 69 11.27 3.68 9.97
CA ASP A 69 11.83 4.28 11.19
C ASP A 69 11.00 3.91 12.43
N ALA A 70 9.66 3.92 12.30
CA ALA A 70 8.76 3.50 13.37
C ALA A 70 8.97 2.02 13.73
N GLU A 71 9.15 1.13 12.76
CA GLU A 71 9.39 -0.29 13.02
C GLU A 71 10.77 -0.53 13.66
N VAL A 72 11.80 0.25 13.28
CA VAL A 72 13.11 0.23 13.97
C VAL A 72 12.95 0.62 15.43
N LEU A 73 12.27 1.74 15.71
CA LEU A 73 12.04 2.19 17.08
C LEU A 73 11.24 1.17 17.90
N ARG A 74 10.25 0.53 17.26
CA ARG A 74 9.45 -0.56 17.87
C ARG A 74 10.33 -1.75 18.21
N ALA A 75 11.19 -2.18 17.28
CA ALA A 75 12.11 -3.29 17.47
C ALA A 75 13.15 -2.98 18.57
N GLU A 76 13.68 -1.77 18.61
CA GLU A 76 14.58 -1.31 19.67
C GLU A 76 13.89 -1.26 21.04
N GLY A 77 12.64 -0.80 21.08
CA GLY A 77 11.81 -0.82 22.29
C GLY A 77 11.59 -2.23 22.81
N ALA A 78 11.20 -3.15 21.92
CA ALA A 78 11.04 -4.57 22.25
C ALA A 78 12.36 -5.21 22.72
N ALA A 79 13.47 -4.92 22.05
CA ALA A 79 14.79 -5.43 22.43
C ALA A 79 15.22 -4.92 23.82
N ARG A 80 14.99 -3.63 24.12
CA ARG A 80 15.26 -3.06 25.45
C ARG A 80 14.37 -3.68 26.51
N ALA A 81 13.07 -3.84 26.26
CA ALA A 81 12.16 -4.50 27.18
C ALA A 81 12.59 -5.95 27.47
N ASN A 82 12.97 -6.71 26.43
CA ASN A 82 13.46 -8.08 26.59
C ASN A 82 14.75 -8.14 27.41
N ARG A 83 15.70 -7.22 27.19
CA ARG A 83 16.92 -7.13 28.01
C ARG A 83 16.60 -6.86 29.48
N ILE A 84 15.72 -5.89 29.75
CA ILE A 84 15.31 -5.57 31.13
C ILE A 84 14.68 -6.80 31.82
N LEU A 85 13.78 -7.51 31.12
CA LEU A 85 13.18 -8.73 31.66
C LEU A 85 14.23 -9.81 31.90
N GLN A 86 15.15 -10.01 30.95
CA GLN A 86 16.23 -10.98 31.09
C GLN A 86 17.11 -10.69 32.30
N ASP A 87 17.56 -9.45 32.47
CA ASP A 87 18.40 -9.05 33.60
C ASP A 87 17.63 -9.18 34.93
N SER A 88 16.34 -8.85 34.94
CA SER A 88 15.48 -8.93 36.14
C SER A 88 15.17 -10.37 36.55
N LEU A 89 15.17 -11.32 35.61
CA LEU A 89 14.85 -12.73 35.84
C LEU A 89 16.10 -13.61 36.08
N GLY A 90 17.26 -13.00 36.30
CA GLY A 90 18.50 -13.73 36.59
C GLY A 90 19.23 -14.26 35.36
N GLY A 91 18.99 -13.65 34.19
CA GLY A 91 19.68 -13.96 32.94
C GLY A 91 18.84 -14.77 31.93
N PRO A 92 19.49 -15.30 30.87
CA PRO A 92 18.81 -15.97 29.76
C PRO A 92 17.93 -17.16 30.17
N GLU A 93 18.41 -18.00 31.10
CA GLU A 93 17.70 -19.18 31.60
C GLU A 93 16.38 -18.82 32.29
N GLY A 94 16.41 -17.82 33.18
CA GLY A 94 15.22 -17.36 33.89
C GLY A 94 14.19 -16.73 32.96
N TYR A 95 14.65 -16.01 31.93
CA TYR A 95 13.78 -15.45 30.89
C TYR A 95 13.11 -16.51 30.03
N LEU A 96 13.85 -17.53 29.58
CA LEU A 96 13.27 -18.65 28.81
C LEU A 96 12.22 -19.39 29.63
N ARG A 97 12.48 -19.61 30.93
CA ARG A 97 11.50 -20.25 31.81
C ARG A 97 10.26 -19.39 32.03
N TYR A 98 10.41 -18.07 32.16
CA TYR A 98 9.29 -17.14 32.20
C TYR A 98 8.44 -17.20 30.93
N LEU A 99 9.06 -17.15 29.75
CA LEU A 99 8.38 -17.26 28.46
C LEU A 99 7.64 -18.60 28.33
N GLN A 100 8.25 -19.70 28.80
CA GLN A 100 7.61 -21.01 28.84
C GLN A 100 6.36 -20.99 29.72
N ILE A 101 6.45 -20.45 30.94
CA ILE A 101 5.30 -20.35 31.86
C ILE A 101 4.18 -19.50 31.25
N GLN A 102 4.51 -18.36 30.64
CA GLN A 102 3.52 -17.53 29.94
C GLN A 102 2.87 -18.25 28.77
N ALA A 103 3.63 -18.98 27.96
CA ALA A 103 3.09 -19.72 26.83
C ALA A 103 2.16 -20.85 27.28
N ILE A 104 2.42 -21.44 28.45
CA ILE A 104 1.58 -22.44 29.09
C ILE A 104 0.27 -21.82 29.58
N ASP A 105 0.37 -20.71 30.32
CA ASP A 105 -0.78 -19.97 30.88
C ASP A 105 -1.72 -19.48 29.77
N ALA A 106 -1.16 -18.92 28.69
CA ALA A 106 -1.92 -18.40 27.56
C ALA A 106 -2.66 -19.47 26.74
N LYS A 107 -2.32 -20.76 26.89
CA LYS A 107 -2.91 -21.85 26.10
C LYS A 107 -3.95 -22.69 26.86
N ASP A 108 -4.29 -22.36 28.11
CA ASP A 108 -5.19 -23.18 28.95
C ASP A 108 -4.82 -24.68 28.91
N ALA A 109 -3.52 -24.97 28.80
CA ALA A 109 -3.04 -26.30 28.42
C ALA A 109 -2.96 -27.20 29.65
N ASN A 110 -4.04 -27.96 29.92
CA ASN A 110 -4.09 -29.00 30.97
C ASN A 110 -3.10 -30.16 30.75
N VAL A 111 -2.55 -30.33 29.53
CA VAL A 111 -1.52 -31.33 29.21
C VAL A 111 -0.50 -30.71 28.25
N ILE A 112 0.71 -30.48 28.75
CA ILE A 112 1.84 -29.98 27.95
C ILE A 112 2.82 -31.12 27.75
N TYR A 113 2.92 -31.60 26.50
CA TYR A 113 3.93 -32.58 26.13
C TYR A 113 5.28 -31.87 26.05
N VAL A 114 6.08 -31.97 27.11
CA VAL A 114 7.49 -31.58 27.10
C VAL A 114 8.28 -32.82 26.67
N PRO A 115 8.87 -32.84 25.46
CA PRO A 115 9.73 -33.95 25.06
C PRO A 115 10.96 -33.90 25.96
N THR A 116 11.07 -34.84 26.90
CA THR A 116 12.38 -35.20 27.42
C THR A 116 13.12 -35.96 26.31
N GLU A 117 14.45 -35.95 26.30
CA GLU A 117 15.28 -36.57 25.25
C GLU A 117 15.11 -38.09 25.06
N SER A 118 14.08 -38.71 25.65
CA SER A 118 13.66 -40.10 25.42
C SER A 118 12.16 -40.27 25.12
N GLY A 119 11.43 -39.21 24.80
CA GLY A 119 10.07 -39.30 24.23
C GLY A 119 8.98 -39.82 25.19
N LEU A 120 9.27 -40.01 26.47
CA LEU A 120 8.33 -40.55 27.46
C LEU A 120 7.97 -39.48 28.52
N PRO A 121 6.66 -39.22 28.74
CA PRO A 121 6.20 -38.37 29.84
C PRO A 121 6.61 -38.97 31.19
N ILE A 122 7.26 -38.17 32.05
CA ILE A 122 7.77 -38.61 33.37
C ILE A 122 6.62 -39.05 34.30
N THR A 123 5.39 -38.66 34.00
CA THR A 123 4.17 -39.08 34.71
C THR A 123 3.78 -40.55 34.49
N GLU A 124 4.36 -41.23 33.51
CA GLU A 124 4.12 -42.67 33.23
C GLU A 124 5.25 -43.59 33.72
N ALA A 125 6.44 -43.06 34.02
CA ALA A 125 7.63 -43.86 34.36
C ALA A 125 7.45 -44.71 35.64
N SER A 126 6.68 -44.21 36.60
CA SER A 126 6.37 -44.92 37.85
C SER A 126 5.37 -46.08 37.66
N ARG A 127 4.62 -46.12 36.55
CA ARG A 127 3.65 -47.20 36.28
C ARG A 127 4.34 -48.53 36.03
N LEU A 128 5.51 -48.52 35.38
CA LEU A 128 6.28 -49.71 35.05
C LEU A 128 7.08 -50.26 36.23
N LEU A 129 7.38 -49.44 37.25
CA LEU A 129 8.09 -49.85 38.46
C LEU A 129 7.18 -50.48 39.53
N GLY A 130 5.86 -50.46 39.32
CA GLY A 130 4.85 -50.78 40.34
C GLY A 130 4.04 -52.06 40.14
N ALA A 131 4.37 -52.94 39.20
CA ALA A 131 3.66 -54.22 39.05
C ALA A 131 4.32 -55.30 39.92
N PRO A 132 3.80 -55.64 41.12
CA PRO A 132 4.23 -56.84 41.81
C PRO A 132 3.85 -58.05 40.96
N ALA A 133 4.85 -58.84 40.59
CA ALA A 133 4.67 -60.16 40.00
C ALA A 133 3.88 -61.03 41.00
N ARG A 134 2.58 -61.14 40.79
CA ARG A 134 1.73 -62.13 41.45
C ARG A 134 1.15 -63.03 40.37
N ALA A 135 1.31 -64.33 40.58
CA ALA A 135 0.71 -65.48 39.89
C ALA A 135 1.57 -66.19 38.83
N ALA A 136 2.46 -67.05 39.33
CA ALA A 136 2.69 -68.44 38.91
C ALA A 136 3.46 -69.03 40.11
N GLU A 137 3.03 -70.05 40.85
CA GLU A 137 2.55 -71.38 40.48
C GLU A 137 1.74 -71.97 41.66
N ASP A 138 0.62 -72.62 41.37
CA ASP A 138 -0.01 -73.75 42.07
C ASP A 138 -0.79 -74.54 41.02
#